data_AF-A0A6A6MK85-F1
#
_entry.id   AF-A0A6A6MK85-F1
#
_cell.length_a   1.000
_cell.length_b   1.000
_cell.length_c   1.000
_cell.angle_alpha   90.00
_cell.angle_beta   90.00
_cell.angle_gamma   90.00
#
_symmetry.space_group_name_H-M   'P 1'
#
loop_
_entity.id
_entity.type
_entity.pdbx_description
1 polymer ?
#
loop_
_entity_poly.entity_id
_entity_poly.type
_entity_poly.pdbx_seq_one_letter_code
_entity_poly.pdbx_strand_id
1 'polypeptide(L)'
;MCVMNNMGQMGLALGYVDSSIFVSLTSIWGFFGRILSGLVSEYYLWKFGTPRPLWNAASQIVMCLGFVVMALALPGSLYIGSILVGICYGVRLTILSQCLRIIWSEILCSAGGGNVCVGPQCYFLIFLIMALACVLGFGLDVLLGFRTRKVYAKICEDKKSSRSIVA
;
A
#
# COMPACT_ATOMS: atom_id res chain seq x y z
N MET A 1 2.99 11.01 7.50
CA MET A 1 2.51 12.35 7.89
C MET A 1 2.84 13.35 6.78
N CYS A 2 4.09 13.39 6.28
CA CYS A 2 4.48 14.25 5.15
C CYS A 2 3.69 14.01 3.85
N VAL A 3 3.41 12.76 3.46
CA VAL A 3 2.60 12.45 2.26
C VAL A 3 1.20 13.05 2.32
N MET A 4 0.54 12.99 3.49
CA MET A 4 -0.81 13.56 3.66
C MET A 4 -0.79 15.09 3.63
N ASN A 5 0.25 15.72 4.17
CA ASN A 5 0.43 17.17 4.08
C ASN A 5 0.67 17.61 2.62
N ASN A 6 1.49 16.87 1.88
CA ASN A 6 1.75 17.11 0.46
C ASN A 6 0.52 16.82 -0.42
N MET A 7 -0.30 15.85 -0.04
CA MET A 7 -1.57 15.54 -0.71
C MET A 7 -2.65 16.61 -0.46
N GLY A 8 -2.62 17.27 0.69
CA GLY A 8 -3.43 18.45 0.97
C GLY A 8 -3.07 19.64 0.07
N GLN A 9 -1.78 19.91 -0.11
CA GLN A 9 -1.35 20.99 -1.03
C GLN A 9 -1.68 20.67 -2.50
N MET A 10 -1.64 19.40 -2.87
CA MET A 10 -2.09 18.89 -4.16
C MET A 10 -3.54 19.21 -4.50
N GLY A 11 -4.46 18.98 -3.55
CA GLY A 11 -5.88 19.26 -3.75
C GLY A 11 -6.10 20.74 -4.06
N LEU A 12 -5.41 21.63 -3.34
CA LEU A 12 -5.50 23.08 -3.54
C LEU A 12 -4.99 23.49 -4.93
N ALA A 13 -3.90 22.90 -5.41
CA ALA A 13 -3.32 23.23 -6.72
C ALA A 13 -4.16 22.74 -7.92
N LEU A 14 -5.04 21.76 -7.71
CA LEU A 14 -6.00 21.29 -8.72
C LEU A 14 -7.34 22.05 -8.66
N GLY A 15 -7.43 23.08 -7.82
CA GLY A 15 -8.63 23.92 -7.69
C GLY A 15 -9.70 23.37 -6.73
N TYR A 16 -9.38 22.37 -5.89
CA TYR A 16 -10.30 21.97 -4.83
C TYR A 16 -10.23 22.96 -3.67
N VAL A 17 -11.39 23.44 -3.24
CA VAL A 17 -11.54 24.36 -2.11
C VAL A 17 -11.26 23.71 -0.76
N ASP A 18 -11.45 22.38 -0.63
CA ASP A 18 -11.31 21.63 0.62
C ASP A 18 -10.40 20.40 0.46
N SER A 19 -9.09 20.59 0.61
CA SER A 19 -8.11 19.49 0.48
C SER A 19 -8.03 18.56 1.70
N SER A 20 -8.55 19.01 2.84
CA SER A 20 -8.65 18.23 4.09
C SER A 20 -9.52 16.98 3.93
N ILE A 21 -10.45 16.97 2.97
CA ILE A 21 -11.33 15.83 2.68
C ILE A 21 -10.49 14.59 2.29
N PHE A 22 -9.45 14.77 1.48
CA PHE A 22 -8.61 13.67 1.00
C PHE A 22 -7.79 13.01 2.13
N VAL A 23 -7.28 13.81 3.07
CA VAL A 23 -6.55 13.34 4.25
C VAL A 23 -7.46 12.53 5.17
N SER A 24 -8.68 13.03 5.40
CA SER A 24 -9.69 12.36 6.20
C SER A 24 -10.14 11.04 5.56
N LEU A 25 -10.42 11.03 4.25
CA LEU A 25 -10.77 9.81 3.51
C LEU A 25 -9.68 8.75 3.59
N THR A 26 -8.42 9.15 3.39
CA THR A 26 -7.28 8.23 3.48
C THR A 26 -7.20 7.58 4.87
N SER A 27 -7.50 8.33 5.93
CA SER A 27 -7.50 7.83 7.30
C SER A 27 -8.66 6.86 7.58
N ILE A 28 -9.88 7.21 7.17
CA ILE A 28 -11.08 6.37 7.34
C ILE A 28 -10.89 5.04 6.61
N TRP A 29 -10.52 5.09 5.34
CA TRP A 29 -10.31 3.90 4.52
C TRP A 29 -9.07 3.10 4.95
N GLY A 30 -8.06 3.78 5.51
CA GLY A 30 -6.92 3.12 6.16
C GLY A 30 -7.31 2.28 7.37
N PHE A 31 -8.28 2.73 8.18
CA PHE A 31 -8.80 1.94 9.29
C PHE A 31 -9.51 0.67 8.81
N PHE A 32 -10.40 0.79 7.82
CA PHE A 32 -11.07 -0.37 7.21
C PHE A 32 -10.08 -1.33 6.54
N GLY A 33 -9.04 -0.81 5.86
CA GLY A 33 -7.99 -1.63 5.26
C GLY A 33 -7.27 -2.51 6.28
N ARG A 34 -7.02 -2.01 7.50
CA ARG A 34 -6.40 -2.80 8.58
C ARG A 34 -7.32 -3.94 9.04
N ILE A 35 -8.59 -3.65 9.30
CA ILE A 35 -9.57 -4.66 9.73
C ILE A 35 -9.76 -5.73 8.66
N LEU A 36 -10.03 -5.31 7.41
CA LEU A 36 -10.27 -6.21 6.30
C LEU A 36 -9.04 -7.08 6.02
N SER A 37 -7.84 -6.51 6.04
CA SER A 37 -6.61 -7.30 5.83
C SER A 37 -6.38 -8.35 6.91
N GLY A 38 -6.71 -8.06 8.16
CA GLY A 38 -6.61 -9.02 9.26
C GLY A 38 -7.58 -10.19 9.07
N LEU A 39 -8.86 -9.89 8.87
CA LEU A 39 -9.89 -10.93 8.73
C LEU A 39 -9.70 -11.78 7.47
N VAL A 40 -9.42 -11.14 6.32
CA VAL A 40 -9.29 -11.87 5.05
C VAL A 40 -8.01 -12.70 5.01
N SER A 41 -6.90 -12.18 5.53
CA SER A 41 -5.63 -12.93 5.61
C SER A 41 -5.79 -14.19 6.46
N GLU A 42 -6.43 -14.08 7.62
CA GLU A 42 -6.69 -15.23 8.51
C GLU A 42 -7.67 -16.24 7.89
N TYR A 43 -8.74 -15.76 7.24
CA TYR A 43 -9.68 -16.61 6.51
C TYR A 43 -8.99 -17.41 5.38
N TYR A 44 -8.16 -16.74 4.58
CA TYR A 44 -7.44 -17.39 3.47
C TYR A 44 -6.31 -18.32 3.96
N LEU A 45 -5.65 -17.98 5.07
CA LEU A 45 -4.71 -18.88 5.76
C LEU A 45 -5.38 -20.20 6.14
N TRP A 46 -6.60 -20.14 6.68
CA TRP A 46 -7.33 -21.33 7.10
C TRP A 46 -7.80 -22.20 5.94
N LYS A 47 -8.17 -21.58 4.81
CA LYS A 47 -8.77 -22.28 3.67
C LYS A 47 -7.74 -22.76 2.63
N PHE A 48 -6.70 -21.98 2.36
CA PHE A 48 -5.75 -22.23 1.26
C PHE A 48 -4.27 -22.21 1.69
N GLY A 49 -3.96 -21.96 2.96
CA GLY A 49 -2.57 -21.94 3.44
C GLY A 49 -1.68 -20.91 2.72
N THR A 50 -2.27 -19.84 2.19
CA THR A 50 -1.53 -18.87 1.38
C THR A 50 -0.53 -18.08 2.22
N PRO A 51 0.72 -17.93 1.76
CA PRO A 51 1.73 -17.17 2.49
C PRO A 51 1.36 -15.67 2.50
N ARG A 52 1.39 -15.04 3.68
CA ARG A 52 1.11 -13.59 3.89
C ARG A 52 1.78 -12.63 2.88
N PRO A 53 3.01 -12.86 2.37
CA PRO A 53 3.61 -12.06 1.31
C PRO A 53 2.77 -11.94 0.03
N LEU A 54 1.95 -12.95 -0.30
CA LEU A 54 1.06 -12.92 -1.46
C LEU A 54 -0.03 -11.85 -1.29
N TRP A 55 -0.56 -11.69 -0.07
CA TRP A 55 -1.54 -10.65 0.25
C TRP A 55 -0.93 -9.25 0.17
N ASN A 56 0.34 -9.12 0.57
CA ASN A 56 1.09 -7.88 0.42
C ASN A 56 1.28 -7.53 -1.07
N ALA A 57 1.70 -8.49 -1.89
CA ALA A 57 1.87 -8.32 -3.33
C ALA A 57 0.55 -7.95 -4.03
N ALA A 58 -0.58 -8.57 -3.65
CA ALA A 58 -1.90 -8.21 -4.18
C ALA A 58 -2.28 -6.76 -3.82
N SER A 59 -2.04 -6.35 -2.56
CA SER A 59 -2.29 -4.96 -2.15
C SER A 59 -1.38 -3.96 -2.89
N GLN A 60 -0.17 -4.37 -3.27
CA GLN A 60 0.82 -3.63 -4.08
C GLN A 60 0.29 -3.26 -5.45
N ILE A 61 -0.37 -4.19 -6.11
CA ILE A 61 -0.98 -3.94 -7.41
C ILE A 61 -2.10 -2.89 -7.28
N VAL A 62 -2.96 -3.01 -6.27
CA VAL A 62 -4.07 -2.07 -6.05
C VAL A 62 -3.58 -0.66 -5.72
N MET A 63 -2.50 -0.52 -4.94
CA MET A 63 -1.90 0.79 -4.67
C MET A 63 -1.24 1.41 -5.90
N CYS A 64 -0.59 0.60 -6.74
CA CYS A 64 -0.04 1.07 -8.00
C CYS A 64 -1.15 1.65 -8.90
N LEU A 65 -2.29 0.96 -8.99
CA LEU A 65 -3.48 1.48 -9.68
C LEU A 65 -3.97 2.79 -9.08
N GLY A 66 -4.00 2.89 -7.74
CA GLY A 66 -4.37 4.13 -7.04
C GLY A 66 -3.48 5.32 -7.44
N PHE A 67 -2.16 5.14 -7.50
CA PHE A 67 -1.23 6.20 -7.92
C PHE A 67 -1.34 6.52 -9.42
N VAL A 68 -1.55 5.52 -10.27
CA VAL A 68 -1.78 5.75 -11.71
C VAL A 68 -3.08 6.54 -11.94
N VAL A 69 -4.16 6.22 -11.21
CA VAL A 69 -5.42 6.99 -11.28
C VAL A 69 -5.21 8.43 -10.86
N MET A 70 -4.47 8.68 -9.76
CA MET A 70 -4.15 10.05 -9.36
C MET A 70 -3.28 10.79 -10.39
N ALA A 71 -2.38 10.09 -11.07
CA ALA A 71 -1.55 10.67 -12.14
C ALA A 71 -2.39 11.15 -13.33
N LEU A 72 -3.57 10.58 -13.60
CA LEU A 72 -4.40 11.03 -14.72
C LEU A 72 -4.96 12.46 -14.57
N ALA A 73 -4.86 13.06 -13.38
CA ALA A 73 -5.27 14.44 -13.08
C ALA A 73 -6.71 14.80 -13.53
N LEU A 74 -7.58 13.79 -13.66
CA LEU A 74 -9.00 13.98 -14.00
C LEU A 74 -9.79 14.53 -12.79
N PRO A 75 -10.86 15.29 -13.01
CA PRO A 75 -11.74 15.72 -11.92
C PRO A 75 -12.31 14.49 -11.20
N GLY A 76 -12.00 14.36 -9.89
CA GLY A 76 -12.44 13.25 -9.04
C GLY A 76 -11.44 12.09 -8.90
N SER A 77 -10.36 12.07 -9.69
CA SER A 77 -9.34 11.00 -9.59
C SER A 77 -8.66 10.96 -8.21
N LEU A 78 -8.48 12.13 -7.59
CA LEU A 78 -7.97 12.28 -6.22
C LEU A 78 -8.88 11.60 -5.18
N TYR A 79 -10.20 11.67 -5.35
CA TYR A 79 -11.14 11.06 -4.42
C TYR A 79 -11.03 9.53 -4.48
N ILE A 80 -11.12 8.98 -5.69
CA ILE A 80 -11.00 7.54 -5.94
C ILE A 80 -9.62 7.03 -5.51
N GLY A 81 -8.58 7.77 -5.86
CA GLY A 81 -7.21 7.46 -5.46
C GLY A 81 -7.03 7.44 -3.95
N SER A 82 -7.58 8.41 -3.21
CA SER A 82 -7.44 8.52 -1.74
C SER A 82 -8.04 7.29 -1.05
N ILE A 83 -9.17 6.82 -1.55
CA ILE A 83 -9.85 5.62 -1.06
C ILE A 83 -8.99 4.38 -1.32
N LEU A 84 -8.57 4.17 -2.57
CA LEU A 84 -7.76 3.00 -2.96
C LEU A 84 -6.43 2.96 -2.19
N VAL A 85 -5.68 4.07 -2.21
CA VAL A 85 -4.40 4.18 -1.51
C VAL A 85 -4.61 4.03 -0.01
N GLY A 86 -5.66 4.62 0.58
CA GLY A 86 -6.01 4.48 1.99
C GLY A 86 -6.19 3.02 2.42
N ILE A 87 -7.06 2.26 1.74
CA ILE A 87 -7.28 0.83 2.02
C ILE A 87 -5.96 0.06 1.96
N CYS A 88 -5.19 0.26 0.89
CA CYS A 88 -3.96 -0.49 0.69
C CYS A 88 -2.86 -0.07 1.70
N TYR A 89 -2.78 1.20 2.10
CA TYR A 89 -1.85 1.64 3.14
C TYR A 89 -2.19 0.98 4.49
N GLY A 90 -3.48 0.83 4.79
CA GLY A 90 -3.97 0.08 5.94
C GLY A 90 -3.50 -1.38 5.95
N VAL A 91 -3.57 -2.06 4.80
CA VAL A 91 -3.10 -3.45 4.63
C VAL A 91 -1.59 -3.58 4.84
N ARG A 92 -0.79 -2.60 4.39
CA ARG A 92 0.68 -2.61 4.59
C ARG A 92 1.09 -2.26 6.02
N LEU A 93 0.26 -1.50 6.72
CA LEU A 93 0.49 -1.15 8.12
C LEU A 93 0.52 -2.39 9.03
N THR A 94 -0.20 -3.44 8.67
CA THR A 94 -0.28 -4.68 9.45
C THR A 94 0.79 -5.72 9.08
N ILE A 95 1.30 -5.72 7.84
CA ILE A 95 2.16 -6.81 7.32
C ILE A 95 3.66 -6.48 7.36
N LEU A 96 4.03 -5.21 7.12
CA LEU A 96 5.43 -4.79 7.09
C LEU A 96 5.88 -4.41 8.50
N SER A 97 6.89 -5.10 9.01
CA SER A 97 7.53 -4.80 10.29
C SER A 97 7.84 -3.30 10.37
N GLN A 98 7.62 -2.71 11.55
CA GLN A 98 7.84 -1.28 11.82
C GLN A 98 9.22 -0.75 11.38
N CYS A 99 10.19 -1.63 11.11
CA CYS A 99 11.55 -1.30 10.66
C CYS A 99 11.62 -0.71 9.22
N LEU A 100 10.94 -1.29 8.22
CA LEU A 100 10.99 -0.74 6.85
C LEU A 100 10.18 0.57 6.73
N ARG A 101 9.29 0.82 7.68
CA ARG A 101 8.51 2.06 7.80
C ARG A 101 9.38 3.28 8.10
N ILE A 102 10.48 3.10 8.86
CA ILE A 102 11.45 4.16 9.18
C ILE A 102 12.18 4.58 7.89
N ILE A 103 12.72 3.63 7.14
CA ILE A 103 13.43 3.91 5.88
C ILE A 103 12.53 4.62 4.86
N TRP A 104 11.26 4.20 4.74
CA TRP A 104 10.29 4.87 3.86
C TRP A 104 9.90 6.28 4.35
N SER A 105 9.75 6.50 5.66
CA SER A 105 9.43 7.84 6.19
C SER A 105 10.59 8.82 6.07
N GLU A 106 11.83 8.35 6.24
CA GLU A 106 13.04 9.15 6.08
C GLU A 106 13.19 9.65 4.63
N ILE A 107 13.01 8.77 3.63
CA ILE A 107 13.09 9.14 2.19
C ILE A 107 11.98 10.13 1.80
N LEU A 108 10.73 9.92 2.25
CA LEU A 108 9.59 10.78 1.92
C LEU A 108 9.63 12.14 2.61
N CYS A 109 10.31 12.25 3.76
CA CYS A 109 10.48 13.52 4.47
C CYS A 109 11.66 14.33 3.90
N SER A 110 12.70 13.67 3.40
CA SER A 110 13.91 14.31 2.86
C SER A 110 13.67 15.09 1.55
N ALA A 111 12.59 14.80 0.81
CA ALA A 111 12.19 15.57 -0.37
C ALA A 111 11.67 17.00 -0.06
N GLY A 112 11.60 17.41 1.22
CA GLY A 112 11.16 18.74 1.64
C GLY A 112 12.26 19.82 1.65
N GLY A 113 13.48 19.51 1.24
CA GLY A 113 14.61 20.46 1.24
C GLY A 113 14.75 21.23 -0.07
N GLY A 114 14.19 22.44 -0.13
CA GLY A 114 14.75 23.54 -0.94
C GLY A 114 13.87 24.21 -1.99
N ASN A 115 13.08 23.47 -2.77
CA ASN A 115 12.36 24.04 -3.93
C ASN A 115 10.90 23.53 -3.97
N VAL A 116 9.97 24.24 -3.35
CA VAL A 116 8.54 23.86 -3.36
C VAL A 116 7.92 24.20 -4.72
N CYS A 117 7.66 23.17 -5.53
CA CYS A 117 6.97 23.31 -6.80
C CYS A 117 5.46 23.00 -6.60
N VAL A 118 4.62 24.02 -6.78
CA VAL A 118 3.17 23.92 -6.63
C VAL A 118 2.54 23.99 -8.01
N GLY A 119 1.88 22.91 -8.44
CA GLY A 119 1.16 22.89 -9.71
C GLY A 119 0.96 21.47 -10.26
N PRO A 120 -0.02 21.27 -11.16
CA PRO A 120 -0.41 19.95 -11.67
C PRO A 120 0.74 19.16 -12.32
N GLN A 121 1.69 19.86 -12.96
CA GLN A 121 2.87 19.23 -13.58
C GLN A 121 3.85 18.64 -12.56
N CYS A 122 4.03 19.29 -11.41
CA CYS A 122 4.92 18.80 -10.35
C CYS A 122 4.29 17.61 -9.59
N TYR A 123 2.97 17.53 -9.52
CA TYR A 123 2.28 16.41 -8.86
C TYR A 123 2.18 15.15 -9.72
N PHE A 124 2.05 15.29 -11.04
CA PHE A 124 2.10 14.17 -11.98
C PHE A 124 3.38 13.35 -11.81
N LEU A 125 4.53 14.04 -11.73
CA LEU A 125 5.84 13.43 -11.58
C LEU A 125 5.95 12.62 -10.27
N ILE A 126 5.43 13.17 -9.17
CA ILE A 126 5.46 12.51 -7.87
C ILE A 126 4.67 11.21 -7.90
N PHE A 127 3.47 11.19 -8.49
CA PHE A 127 2.68 9.96 -8.59
C PHE A 127 3.33 8.90 -9.49
N LEU A 128 3.97 9.33 -10.57
CA LEU A 128 4.69 8.41 -11.45
C LEU A 128 5.89 7.78 -10.72
N ILE A 129 6.66 8.58 -9.98
CA ILE A 129 7.77 8.07 -9.14
C ILE A 129 7.24 7.09 -8.08
N MET A 130 6.12 7.41 -7.42
CA MET A 130 5.50 6.53 -6.43
C MET A 130 4.96 5.24 -7.05
N ALA A 131 4.44 5.28 -8.28
CA ALA A 131 4.03 4.10 -9.03
C ALA A 131 5.24 3.22 -9.39
N LEU A 132 6.36 3.79 -9.83
CA LEU A 132 7.59 3.04 -10.07
C LEU A 132 8.13 2.39 -8.79
N ALA A 133 8.13 3.12 -7.67
CA ALA A 133 8.47 2.56 -6.37
C ALA A 133 7.53 1.40 -5.99
N CYS A 134 6.25 1.47 -6.36
CA CYS A 134 5.31 0.36 -6.17
C CYS A 134 5.69 -0.89 -6.99
N VAL A 135 6.11 -0.71 -8.24
CA VAL A 135 6.56 -1.80 -9.13
C VAL A 135 7.82 -2.47 -8.58
N LEU A 136 8.79 -1.69 -8.12
CA LEU A 136 9.98 -2.23 -7.45
C LEU A 136 9.63 -2.99 -6.18
N GLY A 137 8.72 -2.43 -5.36
CA GLY A 137 8.19 -3.10 -4.18
C GLY A 137 7.53 -4.45 -4.52
N PHE A 138 6.72 -4.49 -5.58
CA PHE A 138 6.09 -5.73 -6.05
C PHE A 138 7.14 -6.78 -6.46
N GLY A 139 8.20 -6.38 -7.16
CA GLY A 139 9.31 -7.28 -7.49
C GLY A 139 9.97 -7.88 -6.25
N LEU A 140 10.21 -7.06 -5.22
CA LEU A 140 10.76 -7.52 -3.94
C LEU A 140 9.79 -8.45 -3.20
N ASP A 141 8.50 -8.14 -3.16
CA ASP A 141 7.46 -8.98 -2.55
C ASP A 141 7.34 -10.34 -3.24
N VAL A 142 7.42 -10.36 -4.58
CA VAL A 142 7.43 -11.60 -5.37
C VAL A 142 8.70 -12.40 -5.07
N LEU A 143 9.87 -11.76 -5.02
CA LEU A 143 11.13 -12.43 -4.67
C LEU A 143 11.09 -13.04 -3.25
N LEU A 144 10.58 -12.29 -2.28
CA LEU A 144 10.36 -12.76 -0.91
C LEU A 144 9.32 -13.89 -0.87
N GLY A 145 8.26 -13.80 -1.69
CA GLY A 145 7.26 -14.85 -1.89
C GLY A 145 7.88 -16.15 -2.40
N PHE A 146 8.76 -16.07 -3.41
CA PHE A 146 9.49 -17.24 -3.91
C PHE A 146 10.42 -17.85 -2.87
N ARG A 147 11.12 -17.02 -2.08
CA ARG A 147 12.00 -17.50 -1.00
C ARG A 147 11.21 -18.13 0.14
N THR A 148 10.07 -17.55 0.52
CA THR A 148 9.21 -18.05 1.61
C THR A 148 8.42 -19.30 1.21
N ARG A 149 8.11 -19.51 -0.09
CA ARG A 149 7.49 -20.75 -0.58
C ARG A 149 8.23 -22.01 -0.15
N LYS A 150 9.57 -21.99 -0.09
CA LYS A 150 10.36 -23.16 0.36
C LYS A 150 10.10 -23.51 1.83
N VAL A 151 9.86 -22.51 2.67
CA VAL A 151 9.57 -22.68 4.10
C VAL A 151 8.11 -23.07 4.31
N TYR A 152 7.18 -22.39 3.63
CA TYR A 152 5.75 -22.69 3.71
C TYR A 152 5.40 -24.08 3.14
N ALA A 153 6.08 -24.55 2.09
CA ALA A 153 5.91 -25.89 1.57
C ALA A 153 6.21 -26.95 2.65
N LYS A 154 7.32 -26.79 3.39
CA LYS A 154 7.65 -27.68 4.52
C LYS A 154 6.60 -27.63 5.64
N ILE A 155 6.11 -26.45 6.01
CA ILE A 155 5.09 -26.30 7.05
C ILE A 155 3.76 -26.93 6.62
N CYS A 156 3.42 -26.86 5.33
CA CYS A 156 2.20 -27.45 4.80
C CYS A 156 2.27 -28.99 4.75
N GLU A 157 3.44 -29.55 4.45
CA GLU A 157 3.68 -31.00 4.56
C GLU A 157 3.62 -31.49 6.01
N ASP A 158 4.22 -30.74 6.95
CA ASP A 158 4.19 -31.07 8.38
C ASP A 158 2.76 -31.04 8.94
N LYS A 159 1.95 -30.03 8.57
CA LYS A 159 0.52 -29.99 8.92
C LYS A 159 -0.30 -31.10 8.28
N LYS A 160 0.10 -31.63 7.12
CA LYS A 160 -0.56 -32.77 6.46
C LYS A 160 -0.23 -34.06 7.21
N SER A 161 1.04 -34.23 7.62
CA SER A 161 1.50 -35.37 8.43
C SER A 161 0.79 -35.42 9.79
N SER A 162 0.76 -34.31 10.55
CA SER A 162 0.07 -34.26 11.85
C SER A 162 -1.43 -34.51 11.77
N ARG A 163 -2.12 -34.06 10.71
CA ARG A 163 -3.55 -34.36 10.53
C ARG A 163 -3.81 -35.83 10.20
N SER A 164 -2.87 -36.50 9.52
CA SER A 164 -2.98 -37.92 9.19
C SER A 164 -2.64 -38.84 10.37
N ILE A 165 -1.97 -38.33 11.41
CA ILE A 165 -1.66 -39.06 12.65
C ILE A 165 -2.85 -38.99 13.65
N VAL A 166 -3.70 -37.98 13.52
CA VAL A 166 -4.83 -37.72 14.45
C VAL A 166 -6.18 -38.19 13.86
N ALA A 167 -6.19 -38.66 12.61
CA ALA A 167 -7.34 -39.29 11.95
C ALA A 167 -7.21 -40.80 11.95
#